data_AF-A0A9W4X6H3-F1
#
_entry.id   AF-A0A9W4X6H3-F1
#
_cell.length_a   1.000
_cell.length_b   1.000
_cell.length_c   1.000
_cell.angle_alpha   90.00
_cell.angle_beta   90.00
_cell.angle_gamma   90.00
#
_symmetry.space_group_name_H-M   'P 1'
#
loop_
_entity.id
_entity.type
_entity.pdbx_description
1 polymer ?
#
loop_
_entity_poly.entity_id
_entity_poly.type
_entity_poly.pdbx_seq_one_letter_code
_entity_poly.pdbx_strand_id
1 'polypeptide(L)' 'MKALTPKACVAIIYGKKCRQSDRTIAKNLGCSKTAVYNTLKRL' A
#
# COMPACT_ATOMS: atom_id res chain seq x y z
N MET A 1 14.38 -0.06 5.47
CA MET A 1 13.03 0.55 5.34
C MET A 1 12.21 0.14 6.55
N LYS A 2 11.54 1.07 7.21
CA LYS A 2 10.64 0.74 8.34
C LYS A 2 9.51 -0.15 7.81
N ALA A 3 9.25 -1.27 8.49
CA ALA A 3 8.19 -2.18 8.08
C ALA A 3 6.83 -1.46 8.11
N LEU A 4 6.00 -1.67 7.09
CA LEU A 4 4.62 -1.19 7.08
C LEU A 4 3.87 -1.85 8.24
N THR A 5 3.07 -1.05 8.96
CA THR A 5 2.21 -1.58 10.01
C THR A 5 1.15 -2.50 9.40
N PRO A 6 0.64 -3.50 10.14
CA PRO A 6 -0.43 -4.37 9.65
C PRO A 6 -1.65 -3.58 9.14
N LYS A 7 -2.01 -2.49 9.83
CA LYS A 7 -3.09 -1.58 9.43
C LYS A 7 -2.84 -0.94 8.05
N ALA A 8 -1.60 -0.55 7.76
CA ALA A 8 -1.26 0.03 6.46
C ALA A 8 -1.28 -1.03 5.34
N CYS A 9 -0.87 -2.27 5.62
CA CYS A 9 -1.01 -3.37 4.66
C CYS A 9 -2.48 -3.63 4.30
N VAL A 10 -3.38 -3.64 5.29
CA VAL A 10 -4.83 -3.78 5.04
C VAL A 10 -5.37 -2.61 4.20
N ALA A 11 -4.96 -1.37 4.50
CA ALA A 11 -5.35 -0.21 3.72
C ALA A 11 -4.86 -0.28 2.26
N ILE A 12 -3.67 -0.82 2.01
CA ILE A 12 -3.14 -1.06 0.66
C ILE A 12 -4.04 -2.05 -0.10
N ILE A 13 -4.37 -3.19 0.52
CA ILE A 13 -5.23 -4.22 -0.09
C ILE A 13 -6.61 -3.63 -0.41
N TYR A 14 -7.20 -2.91 0.55
CA TYR A 14 -8.50 -2.28 0.38
C TYR A 14 -8.48 -1.24 -0.75
N GLY A 15 -7.46 -0.38 -0.80
CA GLY A 15 -7.27 0.59 -1.87
C GLY A 15 -7.23 -0.06 -3.26
N LYS A 16 -6.53 -1.19 -3.40
CA LYS A 16 -6.51 -1.94 -4.67
C LYS A 16 -7.85 -2.57 -5.02
N LYS A 17 -8.58 -3.12 -4.04
CA LYS A 17 -9.95 -3.63 -4.25
C LYS A 17 -10.90 -2.52 -4.73
N CYS A 18 -10.72 -1.30 -4.22
CA CYS A 18 -11.42 -0.10 -4.69
C CYS A 18 -10.87 0.48 -6.00
N ARG A 19 -10.01 -0.26 -6.72
CA ARG A 19 -9.37 0.15 -7.99
C ARG A 19 -8.56 1.45 -7.91
N GLN A 20 -8.10 1.84 -6.71
CA GLN A 20 -7.21 2.97 -6.58
C GLN A 20 -5.85 2.68 -7.21
N SER A 21 -5.22 3.72 -7.77
CA SER A 21 -3.86 3.61 -8.28
C SER A 21 -2.86 3.44 -7.12
N ASP A 22 -1.75 2.73 -7.36
CA ASP A 22 -0.70 2.55 -6.34
C ASP A 22 -0.14 3.90 -5.88
N ARG A 23 -0.12 4.89 -6.78
CA ARG A 23 0.31 6.27 -6.48
C ARG A 23 -0.64 6.94 -5.49
N THR A 24 -1.95 6.77 -5.69
CA THR A 24 -2.98 7.30 -4.78
C THR A 24 -2.88 6.66 -3.41
N ILE A 25 -2.75 5.32 -3.36
CA ILE A 25 -2.59 4.56 -2.11
C ILE A 25 -1.34 5.01 -1.36
N ALA A 26 -0.21 5.12 -2.07
CA ALA A 26 1.05 5.58 -1.51
C ALA A 26 0.96 7.00 -0.93
N LYS A 27 0.31 7.92 -1.65
CA LYS A 27 0.06 9.29 -1.19
C LYS A 27 -0.80 9.32 0.07
N ASN A 28 -1.90 8.56 0.09
CA ASN A 28 -2.83 8.51 1.23
C ASN A 28 -2.17 7.91 2.49
N LEU A 29 -1.22 7.00 2.32
CA LEU A 29 -0.52 6.34 3.41
C LEU A 29 0.81 7.01 3.78
N GLY A 30 1.21 8.06 3.07
CA GLY A 30 2.51 8.71 3.25
C GLY A 30 3.69 7.76 3.05
N CYS A 31 3.56 6.78 2.15
CA CYS A 31 4.58 5.78 1.89
C CYS A 31 5.09 5.82 0.44
N SER A 32 6.16 5.09 0.15
CA SER A 32 6.67 4.99 -1.22
C SER A 32 5.80 4.05 -2.05
N LYS A 33 5.69 4.34 -3.35
CA LYS A 33 5.03 3.43 -4.31
C LYS A 33 5.64 2.02 -4.27
N THR A 34 6.96 1.94 -4.08
CA THR A 34 7.69 0.67 -3.97
C THR A 34 7.25 -0.13 -2.75
N ALA A 35 6.91 0.53 -1.65
CA ALA A 35 6.38 -0.15 -0.46
C ALA A 35 5.00 -0.76 -0.73
N VAL A 36 4.13 -0.03 -1.44
CA VAL A 36 2.82 -0.55 -1.90
C VAL A 36 3.00 -1.78 -2.80
N TYR A 37 3.88 -1.70 -3.79
CA TYR A 37 4.17 -2.82 -4.70
C TYR A 37 4.70 -4.05 -3.96
N ASN A 38 5.67 -3.87 -3.05
CA ASN A 38 6.24 -4.96 -2.26
C ASN A 38 5.20 -5.63 -1.34
N THR A 39 4.27 -4.85 -0.78
CA THR A 39 3.16 -5.41 0.01
C THR A 39 2.21 -6.23 -0.87
N LEU A 40 1.85 -5.72 -2.05
CA LEU A 40 0.96 -6.43 -2.97
C LEU A 40 1.58 -7.69 -3.55
N LYS A 41 2.90 -7.71 -3.78
CA LYS A 41 3.64 -8.88 -4.28
C LYS A 41 3.84 -9.97 -3.22
N ARG A 42 3.79 -9.60 -1.94
CA ARG A 42 3.92 -10.53 -0.81
C ARG A 42 2.61 -11.24 -0.47
N LEU A 43 1.50 -10.80 -1.04
CA LEU A 43 0.17 -11.41 -0.92
C LEU A 43 -0.09 -12.30 -2.12
#